data_AF-A0A7V8XRW0-F1
#
_entry.id   AF-A0A7V8XRW0-F1
#
_cell.length_a   1.000
_cell.length_b   1.000
_cell.length_c   1.000
_cell.angle_alpha   90.00
_cell.angle_beta   90.00
_cell.angle_gamma   90.00
#
_symmetry.space_group_name_H-M   'P 1'
#
loop_
_entity.id
_entity.type
_entity.pdbx_description
1 polymer ?
#
loop_
_entity_poly.entity_id
_entity_poly.type
_entity_poly.pdbx_seq_one_letter_code
_entity_poly.pdbx_strand_id
1 'polypeptide(L)'
;MTGRLAETGMFSISPDGRHLVFAAEGADGILRLRARTKSKLEAVPLAGTDVFTIIPPVVWSPDSRFVAFDPGRILKKVSLDGGAPQTVCELPATAVGGTGHPRRRLGAHG
;
A
#
# COMPACT_ATOMS: atom_id res chain seq x y z
N MET A 1 -21.35 3.05 15.60
CA MET A 1 -20.72 4.10 14.76
C MET A 1 -19.34 4.39 15.33
N THR A 2 -18.26 4.09 14.58
CA THR A 2 -16.99 4.84 14.52
C THR A 2 -16.23 4.27 13.33
N GLY A 3 -16.51 4.80 12.14
CA GLY A 3 -15.66 4.59 10.98
C GLY A 3 -14.42 5.45 11.18
N ARG A 4 -13.26 4.83 11.42
CA ARG A 4 -12.00 5.56 11.28
C ARG A 4 -11.78 5.69 9.79
N LEU A 5 -11.97 6.92 9.32
CA LEU A 5 -11.69 7.40 7.99
C LEU A 5 -10.41 6.71 7.49
N ALA A 6 -10.43 6.15 6.28
CA ALA A 6 -9.22 6.23 5.49
C ALA A 6 -8.88 7.72 5.52
N GLU A 7 -7.85 8.11 6.28
CA GLU A 7 -7.30 9.45 6.14
C GLU A 7 -6.99 9.54 4.65
N THR A 8 -7.75 10.35 3.92
CA THR A 8 -7.57 10.57 2.49
C THR A 8 -6.28 11.37 2.31
N GLY A 9 -5.16 10.76 2.68
CA GLY A 9 -3.83 11.25 2.45
C GLY A 9 -3.33 10.69 1.14
N MET A 10 -2.45 11.43 0.47
CA MET A 10 -1.67 10.93 -0.67
C MET A 10 -0.77 9.71 -0.31
N PHE A 11 -0.86 9.21 0.93
CA PHE A 11 -0.03 8.17 1.50
C PHE A 11 -0.81 7.23 2.42
N SER A 12 -0.24 6.05 2.65
CA SER A 12 -0.74 5.02 3.56
C SER A 12 0.38 4.54 4.49
N ILE A 13 0.07 4.29 5.75
CA ILE A 13 1.04 3.86 6.79
C ILE A 13 0.87 2.36 7.07
N SER A 14 1.99 1.65 7.23
CA SER A 14 1.98 0.22 7.57
C SER A 14 1.36 -0.06 8.95
N PRO A 15 0.82 -1.27 9.18
CA PRO A 15 0.26 -1.66 10.48
C PRO A 15 1.23 -1.53 11.66
N ASP A 16 2.52 -1.80 11.45
CA ASP A 16 3.57 -1.60 12.46
C ASP A 16 4.01 -0.14 12.62
N GLY A 17 3.48 0.76 11.79
CA GLY A 17 3.75 2.18 11.79
C GLY A 17 5.16 2.57 11.35
N ARG A 18 5.97 1.67 10.78
CA ARG A 18 7.36 1.95 10.41
C ARG A 18 7.54 2.42 8.97
N HIS A 19 6.58 2.11 8.11
CA HIS A 19 6.64 2.37 6.69
C HIS A 19 5.49 3.28 6.25
N LEU A 20 5.76 4.12 5.28
CA LEU A 20 4.81 4.97 4.61
C LEU A 20 4.94 4.77 3.10
N VAL A 21 3.82 4.60 2.41
CA VAL A 21 3.76 4.41 0.96
C VAL A 21 2.89 5.47 0.33
N PHE A 22 3.35 6.07 -0.76
CA PHE A 22 2.67 7.13 -1.51
C PHE A 22 3.03 7.06 -2.98
N ALA A 23 2.22 7.66 -3.85
CA ALA A 23 2.55 7.79 -5.26
C ALA A 23 3.33 9.08 -5.51
N ALA A 24 4.40 9.02 -6.31
CA ALA A 24 5.14 10.18 -6.77
C ALA A 24 5.77 9.90 -8.14
N GLU A 25 5.91 10.95 -8.96
CA GLU A 25 6.57 10.84 -10.28
C GLU A 25 8.07 10.66 -10.11
N GLY A 26 8.68 9.83 -10.95
CA GLY A 26 10.13 9.74 -11.08
C GLY A 26 10.70 10.79 -12.02
N ALA A 27 12.03 10.84 -12.11
CA ALA A 27 12.71 11.67 -13.10
C ALA A 27 12.38 11.27 -14.55
N ASP A 28 11.85 10.06 -14.75
CA ASP A 28 11.33 9.54 -16.00
C ASP A 28 9.87 9.91 -16.28
N GLY A 29 9.24 10.71 -15.41
CA GLY A 29 7.84 11.13 -15.54
C GLY A 29 6.82 10.04 -15.22
N ILE A 30 7.27 8.86 -14.77
CA ILE A 30 6.36 7.75 -14.46
C ILE A 30 5.97 7.81 -12.98
N LEU A 31 4.66 7.83 -12.74
CA LEU A 31 4.08 7.80 -11.40
C LEU A 31 4.19 6.38 -10.81
N ARG A 32 4.91 6.25 -9.69
CA ARG A 32 5.11 4.97 -8.99
C ARG A 32 4.85 5.05 -7.52
N LEU A 33 4.51 3.91 -6.91
CA LEU A 33 4.55 3.80 -5.46
C LEU A 33 5.99 3.94 -4.97
N ARG A 34 6.16 4.71 -3.91
CA ARG A 34 7.40 4.88 -3.18
C ARG A 34 7.20 4.52 -1.73
N ALA A 35 8.18 3.81 -1.16
CA ALA A 35 8.20 3.46 0.24
C ALA A 35 9.24 4.30 0.97
N ARG A 36 8.87 4.81 2.13
CA ARG A 36 9.77 5.51 3.05
C ARG A 36 9.69 4.85 4.42
N THR A 37 10.84 4.68 5.06
CA THR A 37 10.89 4.24 6.46
C THR A 37 10.93 5.46 7.38
N LYS A 38 10.46 5.34 8.62
CA LYS A 38 10.62 6.43 9.61
C LYS A 38 12.08 6.82 9.83
N SER A 39 12.99 5.85 9.75
CA SER A 39 14.42 6.04 10.00
C SER A 39 15.19 6.65 8.82
N LYS A 40 14.64 6.62 7.60
CA LYS A 40 15.30 7.16 6.39
C LYS A 40 14.41 8.24 5.75
N LEU A 41 14.95 9.44 5.58
CA LEU A 41 14.22 10.56 4.98
C LEU A 41 13.92 10.32 3.50
N GLU A 42 14.82 9.61 2.81
CA GLU A 42 14.71 9.31 1.39
C GLU A 42 13.70 8.18 1.13
N ALA A 43 12.77 8.43 0.20
CA ALA A 43 11.80 7.45 -0.27
C ALA A 43 12.37 6.65 -1.46
N VAL A 44 12.22 5.33 -1.42
CA VAL A 44 12.72 4.42 -2.45
C VAL A 44 11.56 4.01 -3.38
N PRO A 45 11.73 4.04 -4.71
CA PRO A 45 10.72 3.55 -5.64
C PRO A 45 10.51 2.05 -5.49
N LEU A 46 9.25 1.61 -5.51
CA LEU A 46 8.88 0.21 -5.64
C LEU A 46 8.79 -0.11 -7.13
N ALA A 47 9.80 -0.78 -7.69
CA ALA A 47 9.85 -1.07 -9.13
C ALA A 47 8.61 -1.85 -9.61
N GLY A 48 8.11 -1.51 -10.80
CA GLY A 48 6.93 -2.15 -11.40
C GLY A 48 5.58 -1.71 -10.81
N THR A 49 5.55 -0.67 -9.99
CA THR A 49 4.32 -0.11 -9.40
C THR A 49 3.81 1.13 -10.15
N ASP A 50 3.79 1.05 -11.47
CA ASP A 50 3.33 2.14 -12.32
C ASP A 50 1.82 2.31 -12.11
N VAL A 51 1.40 3.46 -11.58
CA VAL A 51 -0.01 3.75 -11.24
C VAL A 51 -0.51 4.97 -12.00
N PHE A 52 -1.82 5.07 -12.17
CA PHE A 52 -2.45 6.12 -12.99
C PHE A 52 -3.01 7.30 -12.19
N THR A 53 -2.89 7.29 -10.86
CA THR A 53 -3.40 8.36 -9.99
C THR A 53 -2.47 8.58 -8.81
N ILE A 54 -2.40 9.83 -8.33
CA ILE A 54 -1.60 10.25 -7.17
C ILE A 54 -2.15 9.73 -5.83
N ILE A 55 -3.38 9.22 -5.83
CA ILE A 55 -4.07 8.63 -4.67
C ILE A 55 -4.48 7.19 -4.97
N PRO A 56 -3.54 6.27 -5.26
CA PRO A 56 -3.91 4.90 -5.59
C PRO A 56 -4.46 4.19 -4.34
N PRO A 57 -5.45 3.31 -4.49
CA PRO A 57 -5.89 2.45 -3.40
C PRO A 57 -4.75 1.51 -3.01
N VAL A 58 -4.35 1.56 -1.75
CA VAL A 58 -3.25 0.78 -1.20
C VAL A 58 -3.69 0.01 0.03
N VAL A 59 -3.41 -1.29 0.07
CA VAL A 59 -3.72 -2.16 1.21
C VAL A 59 -2.46 -2.83 1.72
N TRP A 60 -2.22 -2.71 3.02
CA TRP A 60 -1.08 -3.34 3.67
C TRP A 60 -1.36 -4.79 4.04
N SER A 61 -0.35 -5.65 3.92
CA SER A 61 -0.39 -6.94 4.60
C SER A 61 -0.35 -6.74 6.12
N PRO A 62 -1.02 -7.61 6.90
CA PRO A 62 -1.03 -7.50 8.37
C PRO A 62 0.35 -7.59 9.02
N ASP A 63 1.33 -8.21 8.35
CA ASP A 63 2.72 -8.32 8.79
C ASP A 63 3.61 -7.17 8.32
N SER A 64 3.05 -6.13 7.68
CA SER A 64 3.75 -4.93 7.20
C SER A 64 4.83 -5.16 6.12
N ARG A 65 4.88 -6.34 5.49
CA ARG A 65 5.90 -6.68 4.48
C ARG A 65 5.48 -6.42 3.03
N PHE A 66 4.18 -6.44 2.76
CA PHE A 66 3.64 -6.32 1.41
C PHE A 66 2.64 -5.18 1.31
N VAL A 67 2.55 -4.68 0.08
CA VAL A 67 1.59 -3.67 -0.32
C VAL A 67 0.82 -4.20 -1.53
N ALA A 68 -0.50 -4.25 -1.42
CA ALA A 68 -1.38 -4.50 -2.55
C ALA A 68 -1.85 -3.18 -3.17
N PHE A 69 -1.87 -3.12 -4.49
CA PHE A 69 -2.22 -1.95 -5.28
C PHE A 69 -2.91 -2.38 -6.58
N ASP A 70 -3.65 -1.46 -7.18
CA ASP A 70 -4.31 -1.66 -8.46
C ASP A 70 -3.75 -0.67 -9.50
N PRO A 71 -2.90 -1.13 -10.43
CA PRO A 71 -2.49 -0.34 -11.59
C PRO A 71 -3.52 -0.38 -12.72
N GLY A 72 -4.74 -0.86 -12.49
CA GLY A 72 -5.82 -0.91 -13.48
C GLY A 72 -6.44 -2.30 -13.60
N ARG A 73 -7.57 -2.52 -12.94
CA ARG A 73 -8.41 -3.74 -12.99
C ARG A 73 -7.66 -5.04 -12.65
N ILE A 74 -6.49 -4.96 -12.03
CA ILE A 74 -5.71 -6.12 -11.62
C ILE A 74 -5.13 -5.83 -10.24
N LEU A 75 -5.54 -6.58 -9.23
CA LEU A 75 -4.92 -6.46 -7.93
C LEU A 75 -3.53 -7.12 -7.98
N LYS A 76 -2.50 -6.33 -7.73
CA LYS A 76 -1.12 -6.80 -7.58
C LYS A 76 -0.66 -6.58 -6.15
N LYS A 77 0.38 -7.30 -5.74
CA LYS A 77 1.12 -7.04 -4.51
C LYS A 77 2.62 -6.96 -4.77
N VAL A 78 3.32 -6.15 -4.00
CA VAL A 78 4.78 -6.02 -4.05
C VAL A 78 5.36 -6.06 -2.63
N SER A 79 6.57 -6.60 -2.48
CA SER A 79 7.32 -6.59 -1.22
C SER A 79 7.99 -5.23 -1.01
N LEU A 80 8.06 -4.77 0.25
CA LEU A 80 8.86 -3.61 0.61
C LEU A 80 10.37 -3.85 0.46
N ASP A 81 10.81 -5.12 0.52
CA ASP A 81 12.21 -5.50 0.30
C ASP A 81 12.59 -5.48 -1.20
N GLY A 82 11.63 -5.17 -2.09
CA GLY A 82 11.80 -5.13 -3.53
C GLY A 82 11.39 -6.42 -4.24
N GLY A 83 11.77 -6.53 -5.51
CA GLY A 83 11.35 -7.61 -6.40
C GLY A 83 10.14 -7.23 -7.28
N ALA A 84 9.79 -8.14 -8.20
CA ALA A 84 8.71 -7.90 -9.15
C ALA A 84 7.33 -8.01 -8.47
N PRO A 85 6.37 -7.12 -8.81
CA PRO A 85 5.00 -7.26 -8.36
C PRO A 85 4.35 -8.57 -8.82
N GLN A 86 3.58 -9.18 -7.94
CA GLN A 86 2.87 -10.43 -8.17
C GLN A 86 1.38 -10.13 -8.38
N THR A 87 0.79 -10.70 -9.43
CA THR A 87 -0.66 -10.67 -9.63
C THR A 87 -1.35 -11.50 -8.54
N VAL A 88 -2.38 -10.93 -7.92
CA VAL A 88 -3.23 -11.60 -6.93
C VAL A 88 -4.51 -12.06 -7.60
N CYS A 89 -5.22 -11.16 -8.29
CA CYS A 89 -6.42 -11.46 -9.06
C CYS A 89 -6.76 -10.33 -10.03
N GLU A 90 -7.68 -10.60 -10.95
CA GLU A 90 -8.33 -9.58 -11.78
C GLU A 90 -9.51 -8.96 -11.02
N LEU A 91 -9.78 -7.68 -11.28
CA LEU A 91 -10.88 -6.93 -10.70
C LEU A 91 -11.88 -6.53 -11.80
N PRO A 92 -13.20 -6.60 -11.55
CA PRO A 92 -14.21 -6.21 -12.54
C PRO A 92 -14.18 -4.71 -12.86
N ALA A 93 -13.65 -3.89 -11.96
CA ALA A 93 -13.43 -2.45 -12.12
C ALA A 93 -12.20 -2.02 -11.29
N THR A 94 -11.73 -0.79 -11.51
CA THR A 94 -10.63 -0.22 -10.71
C THR A 94 -11.02 -0.18 -9.23
N ALA A 95 -10.09 -0.56 -8.35
CA ALA A 95 -10.32 -0.55 -6.91
C ALA A 95 -10.57 0.87 -6.40
N VAL A 96 -11.49 1.00 -5.44
CA VAL A 96 -11.78 2.26 -4.73
C VAL A 96 -11.72 1.97 -3.24
N GLY A 97 -10.58 2.28 -2.61
CA GLY A 97 -10.32 2.02 -1.19
C GLY A 97 -10.12 0.54 -0.85
N GLY A 98 -9.34 0.25 0.19
CA GLY A 98 -9.20 -1.11 0.71
C GLY A 98 -9.01 -1.10 2.21
N THR A 99 -9.63 -2.07 2.89
CA THR A 99 -9.69 -2.16 4.35
C THR A 99 -8.66 -3.16 4.87
N GLY A 100 -7.66 -2.68 5.61
CA GLY A 100 -6.73 -3.53 6.38
C GLY A 100 -7.37 -3.98 7.70
N HIS A 101 -7.40 -5.28 7.96
CA HIS A 101 -8.01 -5.84 9.18
C HIS A 101 -7.01 -5.76 10.36
N PRO A 102 -7.32 -5.13 11.50
CA PRO A 102 -6.51 -5.27 12.70
C PRO A 102 -6.76 -6.65 13.31
N ARG A 103 -5.69 -7.42 13.58
CA ARG A 103 -5.80 -8.69 14.32
C ARG A 103 -6.22 -8.40 15.77
N ARG A 104 -7.38 -8.91 16.16
CA ARG A 104 -7.83 -8.92 17.56
C ARG A 104 -7.04 -10.02 18.28
N ARG A 105 -6.16 -9.65 19.21
CA ARG A 105 -5.52 -10.62 20.11
C ARG A 105 -6.61 -11.16 21.03
N LEU A 106 -6.94 -12.45 20.90
CA LEU A 106 -7.77 -13.16 21.87
C LEU A 106 -6.99 -13.20 23.20
N GLY A 107 -7.47 -12.46 24.19
CA GLY A 107 -7.13 -12.67 25.59
C GLY A 107 -8.22 -13.52 26.20
N ALA A 108 -7.90 -14.79 26.45
CA ALA A 108 -8.68 -15.64 27.34
C ALA A 108 -8.41 -15.19 28.79
N HIS A 109 -9.46 -14.78 29.48
CA HIS A 109 -9.62 -14.87 30.93
C HIS A 109 -11.02 -15.47 31.06
N GLY A 110 -11.27 -16.58 31.74
CA GLY A 110 -10.65 -17.14 32.93
C GLY A 110 -11.82 -17.58 33.80
#